data_AF-A0A351DTP7-F1
#
_entry.id   AF-A0A351DTP7-F1
#
_cell.length_a   1.000
_cell.length_b   1.000
_cell.length_c   1.000
_cell.angle_alpha   90.00
_cell.angle_beta   90.00
_cell.angle_gamma   90.00
#
_symmetry.space_group_name_H-M   'P 1'
#
loop_
_entity.id
_entity.type
_entity.pdbx_description
1 polymer ?
#
loop_
_entity_poly.entity_id
_entity_poly.type
_entity_poly.pdbx_seq_one_letter_code
_entity_poly.pdbx_strand_id
1 'polypeptide(L)'
;MDDGRQPSPLGGQPHVGVCARRPPGWKGFVRVVQQAKRCPTRGVQNPLGPDDEGGPVSQPTGLLPAATFPPLAWFHRAQRSGVEVCVHEHYVKQSLRNRVALVGPEGPFDLSLPVHRRGASTRSIRDVLFTDRVEPNAFLRVLQTNCGRAPFFDHLLPEVEAWAHEHLVPGAPLLEASLASTRWACHWLGMTHPPVTQTYHEH
;
A
#
# COMPACT_ATOMS: atom_id res chain seq x y z
N MET A 1 1.87 -15.26 39.84
CA MET A 1 1.69 -16.45 39.00
C MET A 1 0.72 -16.03 37.92
N ASP A 2 1.30 -15.60 36.80
CA ASP A 2 0.63 -15.02 35.65
C ASP A 2 0.82 -16.04 34.53
N ASP A 3 -0.24 -16.80 34.22
CA ASP A 3 -0.18 -17.92 33.30
C ASP A 3 -0.07 -17.37 31.86
N GLY A 4 1.15 -17.42 31.32
CA GLY A 4 1.55 -16.97 29.99
C GLY A 4 0.82 -17.63 28.82
N ARG A 5 -0.49 -17.39 28.70
CA ARG A 5 -1.28 -17.69 27.51
C ARG A 5 -1.19 -16.55 26.51
N GLN A 6 -0.37 -16.77 25.50
CA GLN A 6 -0.40 -16.07 24.23
C GLN A 6 -1.81 -16.15 23.62
N PRO A 7 -2.48 -15.03 23.26
CA PRO A 7 -3.76 -15.11 22.58
C PRO A 7 -3.58 -15.55 21.12
N SER A 8 -4.50 -16.39 20.66
CA SER A 8 -4.55 -16.92 19.29
C SER A 8 -4.79 -15.82 18.24
N PRO A 9 -4.37 -16.02 16.97
CA PRO A 9 -4.61 -15.05 15.89
C PRO A 9 -6.12 -14.81 15.71
N LEU A 10 -6.49 -13.56 15.47
CA LEU A 10 -7.87 -13.08 15.36
C LEU A 10 -8.62 -13.75 14.19
N GLY A 11 -9.13 -14.95 14.44
CA GLY A 11 -10.06 -15.66 13.58
C GLY A 11 -11.51 -15.38 13.99
N GLY A 12 -12.23 -14.65 13.14
CA GLY A 12 -13.68 -14.77 12.98
C GLY A 12 -14.60 -14.28 14.11
N GLN A 13 -14.99 -13.01 14.07
CA GLN A 13 -16.28 -12.52 14.59
C GLN A 13 -16.86 -11.46 13.61
N PRO A 14 -18.13 -11.57 13.16
CA PRO A 14 -18.69 -10.75 12.08
C PRO A 14 -19.69 -9.69 12.58
N HIS A 15 -19.26 -8.51 13.04
CA HIS A 15 -20.18 -7.36 13.21
C HIS A 15 -19.44 -6.07 13.60
N VAL A 16 -19.23 -5.16 12.64
CA VAL A 16 -19.17 -3.71 12.91
C VAL A 16 -19.84 -2.97 11.76
N GLY A 17 -20.92 -2.25 12.10
CA GLY A 17 -21.74 -1.50 11.16
C GLY A 17 -21.00 -0.33 10.53
N VAL A 18 -21.25 -0.14 9.23
CA VAL A 18 -20.83 1.02 8.45
C VAL A 18 -21.66 2.22 8.88
N CYS A 19 -21.07 3.18 9.60
CA CYS A 19 -21.68 4.50 9.80
C CYS A 19 -21.08 5.47 8.77
N ALA A 20 -21.77 5.60 7.64
CA ALA A 20 -21.47 6.59 6.62
C ALA A 20 -22.07 7.95 7.02
N ARG A 21 -21.24 8.97 7.26
CA ARG A 21 -21.64 10.37 7.06
C ARG A 21 -20.53 11.12 6.33
N ARG A 22 -20.88 11.62 5.14
CA ARG A 22 -20.04 12.39 4.22
C ARG A 22 -20.14 13.87 4.61
N PRO A 23 -19.04 14.59 4.87
CA PRO A 23 -19.07 16.05 4.94
C PRO A 23 -19.06 16.69 3.53
N PRO A 24 -19.69 17.85 3.34
CA PRO A 24 -19.72 18.56 2.05
C PRO A 24 -18.41 19.34 1.85
N GLY A 25 -17.74 19.17 0.69
CA GLY A 25 -16.63 20.04 0.27
C GLY A 25 -15.35 19.37 -0.28
N TRP A 26 -15.27 18.04 -0.34
CA TRP A 26 -14.06 17.35 -0.80
C TRP A 26 -13.90 17.36 -2.34
N LYS A 27 -12.90 18.09 -2.84
CA LYS A 27 -12.36 17.94 -4.21
C LYS A 27 -11.04 17.18 -4.14
N GLY A 28 -10.99 15.97 -4.73
CA GLY A 28 -9.75 15.25 -4.96
C GLY A 28 -9.76 13.75 -4.68
N PHE A 29 -10.78 13.01 -5.13
CA PHE A 29 -10.62 11.56 -5.28
C PHE A 29 -9.92 11.30 -6.62
N VAL A 30 -8.70 10.76 -6.59
CA VAL A 30 -8.18 10.06 -7.76
C VAL A 30 -9.03 8.80 -7.90
N ARG A 31 -10.04 8.92 -8.76
CA ARG A 31 -10.88 7.82 -9.23
C ARG A 31 -9.95 6.85 -9.97
N VAL A 32 -9.50 5.79 -9.31
CA VAL A 32 -9.01 4.62 -10.04
C VAL A 32 -10.21 4.09 -10.80
N VAL A 33 -10.24 4.35 -12.10
CA VAL A 33 -11.34 4.00 -12.97
C VAL A 33 -11.46 2.48 -12.98
N GLN A 34 -12.54 2.02 -12.38
CA GLN A 34 -13.12 0.71 -12.59
C GLN A 34 -13.77 0.75 -13.98
N GLN A 35 -13.14 0.13 -14.99
CA GLN A 35 -13.87 -0.28 -16.18
C GLN A 35 -14.10 -1.78 -16.12
N ALA A 36 -15.23 -2.13 -15.51
CA ALA A 36 -15.98 -3.30 -15.92
C ALA A 36 -17.31 -2.76 -16.48
N LYS A 37 -17.42 -2.71 -17.80
CA LYS A 37 -18.72 -2.63 -18.48
C LYS A 37 -18.76 -3.76 -19.51
N ARG A 38 -19.47 -4.83 -19.17
CA ARG A 38 -20.03 -5.73 -20.18
C ARG A 38 -21.26 -5.06 -20.82
N CYS A 39 -21.37 -5.39 -22.11
CA CYS A 39 -22.34 -5.11 -23.19
C CYS A 39 -23.83 -4.93 -22.82
N PRO A 40 -24.66 -4.36 -23.73
CA PRO A 40 -25.46 -5.27 -24.58
C PRO A 40 -25.76 -4.83 -26.05
N THR A 41 -25.59 -5.81 -26.96
CA THR A 41 -26.37 -6.15 -28.19
C THR A 41 -26.38 -5.32 -29.50
N ARG A 42 -26.37 -6.12 -30.59
CA ARG A 42 -26.54 -5.87 -32.04
C ARG A 42 -25.34 -5.22 -32.74
N GLY A 43 -24.74 -5.77 -33.79
CA GLY A 43 -25.04 -6.90 -34.68
C GLY A 43 -24.24 -6.68 -35.97
N VAL A 44 -24.03 -7.76 -36.74
CA VAL A 44 -23.34 -7.80 -38.05
C VAL A 44 -21.82 -8.05 -38.00
N GLN A 45 -21.51 -9.35 -37.96
CA GLN A 45 -20.55 -10.10 -38.79
C GLN A 45 -19.37 -9.34 -39.41
N ASN A 46 -18.15 -9.78 -39.07
CA ASN A 46 -17.07 -9.88 -40.04
C ASN A 46 -16.30 -11.20 -39.80
N PRO A 47 -15.79 -11.85 -40.86
CA PRO A 47 -15.52 -13.28 -40.88
C PRO A 47 -14.22 -13.67 -40.17
N LEU A 48 -14.25 -14.91 -39.66
CA LEU A 48 -13.18 -15.66 -39.04
C LEU A 48 -11.91 -15.68 -39.91
N GLY A 49 -10.79 -15.23 -39.33
CA GLY A 49 -9.46 -15.72 -39.71
C GLY A 49 -9.18 -17.01 -38.93
N PRO A 50 -8.50 -18.01 -39.52
CA PRO A 50 -8.31 -19.31 -38.89
C PRO A 50 -7.16 -19.27 -37.88
N ASP A 51 -7.42 -19.91 -36.75
CA ASP A 51 -6.48 -20.59 -35.85
C ASP A 51 -5.35 -19.75 -35.23
N ASP A 52 -5.67 -19.06 -34.13
CA ASP A 52 -4.69 -18.82 -33.06
C ASP A 52 -5.12 -19.68 -31.87
N GLU A 53 -4.41 -20.81 -31.70
CA GLU A 53 -4.64 -21.76 -30.61
C GLU A 53 -4.45 -21.09 -29.25
N GLY A 54 -5.35 -21.42 -28.33
CA GLY A 54 -5.44 -20.81 -27.01
C GLY A 54 -4.14 -20.88 -26.19
N GLY A 55 -3.35 -19.82 -26.26
CA GLY A 55 -2.41 -19.46 -25.20
C GLY A 55 -3.20 -19.15 -23.92
N PRO A 56 -2.71 -19.55 -22.72
CA PRO A 56 -3.39 -19.23 -21.48
C PRO A 56 -3.51 -17.72 -21.38
N VAL A 57 -4.75 -17.23 -21.39
CA VAL A 57 -5.08 -15.83 -21.12
C VAL A 57 -4.51 -15.53 -19.74
N SER A 58 -3.36 -14.86 -19.72
CA SER A 58 -2.71 -14.41 -18.49
C SER A 58 -3.75 -13.59 -17.75
N GLN A 59 -4.20 -14.13 -16.61
CA GLN A 59 -5.25 -13.50 -15.80
C GLN A 59 -4.85 -12.04 -15.57
N PRO A 60 -5.77 -11.06 -15.63
CA PRO A 60 -5.39 -9.66 -15.44
C PRO A 60 -4.84 -9.49 -14.01
N THR A 61 -3.51 -9.47 -13.92
CA THR A 61 -2.79 -9.31 -12.67
C THR A 61 -3.13 -7.93 -12.10
N GLY A 62 -3.66 -7.88 -10.88
CA GLY A 62 -3.87 -6.61 -10.22
C GLY A 62 -2.54 -6.04 -9.74
N LEU A 63 -2.15 -4.84 -10.18
CA LEU A 63 -0.94 -4.20 -9.67
C LEU A 63 -1.23 -3.27 -8.49
N LEU A 64 -0.41 -3.39 -7.45
CA LEU A 64 -0.39 -2.53 -6.27
C LEU A 64 0.82 -1.59 -6.32
N PRO A 65 0.67 -0.33 -5.89
CA PRO A 65 1.82 0.56 -5.75
C PRO A 65 2.72 0.11 -4.60
N ALA A 66 4.03 0.36 -4.71
CA ALA A 66 4.96 0.13 -3.61
C ALA A 66 4.86 1.26 -2.58
N ALA A 67 3.92 1.09 -1.64
CA ALA A 67 3.53 2.09 -0.66
C ALA A 67 4.08 1.80 0.73
N THR A 68 4.47 2.86 1.46
CA THR A 68 4.86 2.76 2.87
C THR A 68 3.62 2.88 3.77
N PHE A 69 3.37 1.87 4.61
CA PHE A 69 2.16 1.78 5.48
C PHE A 69 0.86 2.17 4.76
N PRO A 70 0.44 1.41 3.73
CA PRO A 70 -0.72 1.78 2.93
C PRO A 70 -2.05 1.64 3.71
N PRO A 71 -3.12 2.30 3.26
CA PRO A 71 -4.47 2.12 3.80
C PRO A 71 -4.95 0.67 3.69
N LEU A 72 -5.92 0.30 4.54
CA LEU A 72 -6.53 -1.03 4.57
C LEU A 72 -7.02 -1.54 3.20
N ALA A 73 -7.46 -0.64 2.32
CA ALA A 73 -7.90 -0.98 0.97
C ALA A 73 -6.79 -1.61 0.10
N TRP A 74 -5.53 -1.29 0.36
CA TRP A 74 -4.37 -1.92 -0.28
C TRP A 74 -4.28 -3.40 0.13
N PHE A 75 -4.36 -3.69 1.44
CA PHE A 75 -4.31 -5.06 1.96
C PHE A 75 -5.52 -5.90 1.55
N HIS A 76 -6.71 -5.31 1.52
CA HIS A 76 -7.90 -5.99 0.98
C HIS A 76 -7.71 -6.38 -0.49
N ARG A 77 -7.01 -5.57 -1.29
CA ARG A 77 -6.73 -5.90 -2.69
C ARG A 77 -5.60 -6.92 -2.81
N ALA A 78 -4.58 -6.86 -1.95
CA ALA A 78 -3.46 -7.79 -1.90
C ALA A 78 -3.88 -9.25 -1.65
N GLN A 79 -5.03 -9.49 -1.03
CA GLN A 79 -5.56 -10.84 -0.79
C GLN A 79 -6.15 -11.52 -2.04
N ARG A 80 -6.29 -10.81 -3.17
CA ARG A 80 -6.81 -11.42 -4.40
C ARG A 80 -5.72 -12.21 -5.11
N SER A 81 -6.11 -13.30 -5.77
CA SER A 81 -5.20 -14.07 -6.61
C SER A 81 -4.67 -13.23 -7.78
N GLY A 82 -3.41 -13.45 -8.15
CA GLY A 82 -2.75 -12.71 -9.23
C GLY A 82 -2.57 -11.23 -8.92
N VAL A 83 -2.37 -10.83 -7.66
CA VAL A 83 -2.02 -9.45 -7.32
C VAL A 83 -0.55 -9.35 -6.99
N GLU A 84 0.13 -8.37 -7.57
CA GLU A 84 1.57 -8.12 -7.40
C GLU A 84 1.85 -6.67 -6.98
N VAL A 85 2.93 -6.45 -6.24
CA VAL A 85 3.45 -5.11 -5.95
C VAL A 85 4.35 -4.66 -7.09
N CYS A 86 3.99 -3.55 -7.74
CA CYS A 86 4.77 -3.02 -8.86
C CYS A 86 6.01 -2.28 -8.36
N VAL A 87 7.17 -2.91 -8.54
CA VAL A 87 8.49 -2.34 -8.15
C VAL A 87 9.21 -1.65 -9.30
N HIS A 88 8.59 -1.61 -10.48
CA HIS A 88 9.10 -0.99 -11.70
C HIS A 88 8.38 0.33 -12.04
N GLU A 89 7.45 0.78 -11.20
CA GLU A 89 6.62 1.93 -11.49
C GLU A 89 7.38 3.26 -11.52
N HIS A 90 6.77 4.23 -12.22
CA HIS A 90 7.21 5.62 -12.15
C HIS A 90 6.78 6.27 -10.84
N TYR A 91 7.73 6.88 -10.15
CA TYR A 91 7.50 7.59 -8.92
C TYR A 91 6.70 8.89 -9.16
N VAL A 92 5.57 8.98 -8.45
CA VAL A 92 4.74 10.17 -8.38
C VAL A 92 4.97 10.84 -7.02
N LYS A 93 5.46 12.08 -7.04
CA LYS A 93 5.68 12.89 -5.84
C LYS A 93 4.36 13.12 -5.10
N GLN A 94 4.43 13.20 -3.76
CA GLN A 94 3.27 13.53 -2.91
C GLN A 94 2.11 12.53 -3.12
N SER A 95 2.44 11.26 -3.26
CA SER A 95 1.48 10.17 -3.45
C SER A 95 1.58 9.17 -2.31
N LEU A 96 0.70 8.16 -2.33
CA LEU A 96 0.69 7.06 -1.36
C LEU A 96 2.07 6.37 -1.17
N ARG A 97 2.98 6.48 -2.13
CA ARG A 97 4.33 5.88 -2.05
C ARG A 97 5.18 6.46 -0.93
N ASN A 98 5.04 7.76 -0.66
CA ASN A 98 5.82 8.46 0.34
C ASN A 98 4.93 9.17 1.39
N ARG A 99 3.65 8.80 1.46
CA ARG A 99 2.68 9.38 2.39
C ARG A 99 1.99 8.29 3.18
N VAL A 100 2.01 8.44 4.50
CA VAL A 100 1.29 7.56 5.43
C VAL A 100 0.02 8.29 5.88
N ALA A 101 -1.13 7.69 5.60
CA ALA A 101 -2.43 8.23 6.01
C ALA A 101 -2.66 7.92 7.50
N LEU A 102 -2.81 8.97 8.31
CA LEU A 102 -3.01 8.89 9.75
C LEU A 102 -4.31 9.60 10.15
N VAL A 103 -4.80 9.27 11.34
CA VAL A 103 -5.94 9.96 11.96
C VAL A 103 -5.45 10.52 13.29
N GLY A 104 -5.48 11.85 13.40
CA GLY A 104 -5.14 12.58 14.62
C GLY A 104 -6.37 13.15 15.32
N PRO A 105 -6.18 13.88 16.43
CA PRO A 105 -7.26 14.56 17.15
C PRO A 105 -8.06 15.53 16.27
N GLU A 106 -7.38 16.21 15.34
CA GLU A 106 -7.96 17.18 14.40
C GLU A 106 -8.53 16.52 13.13
N GLY A 107 -8.52 15.19 13.05
CA GLY A 107 -9.00 14.41 11.92
C GLY A 107 -7.90 13.80 11.05
N PRO A 108 -8.26 13.34 9.83
CA PRO A 108 -7.34 12.62 8.95
C PRO A 108 -6.30 13.55 8.31
N PHE A 109 -5.05 13.10 8.24
CA PHE A 109 -3.95 13.81 7.59
C PHE A 109 -2.93 12.84 6.97
N ASP A 110 -2.09 13.36 6.09
CA ASP A 110 -0.99 12.59 5.47
C ASP A 110 0.36 12.99 6.09
N LEU A 111 1.07 12.04 6.70
CA LEU A 111 2.47 12.19 7.06
C LEU A 111 3.35 11.91 5.84
N SER A 112 4.04 12.94 5.34
CA SER A 112 4.93 12.81 4.17
C SER A 112 6.35 12.44 4.59
N LEU A 113 6.85 11.31 4.09
CA LEU A 113 8.24 10.91 4.24
C LEU A 113 9.14 11.70 3.25
N PRO A 114 10.24 12.32 3.72
CA PRO A 114 11.04 13.24 2.92
C PRO A 114 11.99 12.49 2.00
N VAL A 115 11.68 12.49 0.70
CA VAL A 115 12.44 11.78 -0.33
C VAL A 115 12.86 12.69 -1.49
N HIS A 116 13.92 12.29 -2.17
CA HIS A 116 14.40 12.88 -3.41
C HIS A 116 14.69 11.79 -4.44
N ARG A 117 14.92 12.20 -5.69
CA ARG A 117 15.38 11.30 -6.76
C ARG A 117 16.88 11.46 -6.91
N ARG A 118 17.60 10.35 -7.08
CA ARG A 118 19.06 10.33 -7.31
C ARG A 118 19.48 11.05 -8.60
N GLY A 119 18.57 11.14 -9.59
CA GLY A 119 18.81 11.85 -10.84
C GLY A 119 17.53 12.21 -11.60
N ALA A 120 17.65 13.16 -12.53
CA ALA A 120 16.51 13.62 -13.34
C ALA A 120 16.14 12.66 -14.49
N SER A 121 17.08 11.81 -14.93
CA SER A 121 16.99 10.96 -16.12
C SER A 121 15.97 9.83 -16.02
N THR A 122 15.75 9.27 -14.84
CA THR A 122 14.86 8.12 -14.62
C THR A 122 13.79 8.46 -13.59
N ARG A 123 12.52 8.18 -13.93
CA ARG A 123 11.38 8.35 -13.02
C ARG A 123 11.11 7.10 -12.19
N SER A 124 11.97 6.08 -12.22
CA SER A 124 11.72 4.84 -11.49
C SER A 124 11.64 5.06 -9.98
N ILE A 125 10.74 4.33 -9.33
CA ILE A 125 10.65 4.27 -7.86
C ILE A 125 11.93 3.72 -7.20
N ARG A 126 12.72 2.93 -7.94
CA ARG A 126 14.01 2.39 -7.47
C ARG A 126 15.08 3.47 -7.26
N ASP A 127 14.93 4.62 -7.93
CA ASP A 127 15.87 5.75 -7.84
C ASP A 127 15.47 6.78 -6.79
N VAL A 128 14.43 6.49 -5.99
CA VAL A 128 13.90 7.38 -4.95
C VAL A 128 14.55 7.03 -3.61
N LEU A 129 15.22 8.00 -3.02
CA LEU A 129 15.98 7.86 -1.79
C LEU A 129 15.47 8.83 -0.72
N PHE A 130 15.62 8.47 0.55
CA PHE A 130 15.37 9.43 1.64
C PHE A 130 16.39 10.57 1.62
N THR A 131 15.92 11.78 1.91
CA THR A 131 16.78 12.96 2.07
C THR A 131 17.41 13.01 3.45
N ASP A 132 18.38 13.89 3.68
CA ASP A 132 18.98 14.15 5.00
C ASP A 132 17.98 14.70 6.05
N ARG A 133 16.76 15.05 5.61
CA ARG A 133 15.67 15.46 6.50
C ARG A 133 14.88 14.28 7.07
N VAL A 134 15.13 13.05 6.62
CA VAL A 134 14.50 11.88 7.21
C VAL A 134 15.04 11.68 8.61
N GLU A 135 14.15 11.48 9.58
CA GLU A 135 14.53 11.29 10.98
C GLU A 135 13.53 10.30 11.60
N PRO A 136 13.99 9.09 12.01
CA PRO A 136 13.11 8.06 12.58
C PRO A 136 12.31 8.55 13.78
N ASN A 137 12.94 9.28 14.71
CA ASN A 137 12.24 9.74 15.91
C ASN A 137 11.17 10.81 15.59
N ALA A 138 11.34 11.59 14.52
CA ALA A 138 10.32 12.55 14.07
C ALA A 138 9.08 11.82 13.56
N PHE A 139 9.26 10.74 12.81
CA PHE A 139 8.18 9.85 12.40
C PHE A 139 7.48 9.25 13.63
N LEU A 140 8.24 8.69 14.58
CA LEU A 140 7.70 8.07 15.80
C LEU A 140 6.96 9.07 16.70
N ARG A 141 7.47 10.30 16.86
CA ARG A 141 6.78 11.37 17.59
C ARG A 141 5.41 11.70 16.99
N VAL A 142 5.30 11.73 15.65
CA VAL A 142 4.01 11.95 14.98
C VAL A 142 3.05 10.79 15.26
N LEU A 143 3.53 9.54 15.19
CA LEU A 143 2.72 8.38 15.54
C LEU A 143 2.27 8.41 16.99
N GLN A 144 3.16 8.68 17.94
CA GLN A 144 2.82 8.74 19.36
C GLN A 144 1.81 9.84 19.66
N THR A 145 1.96 11.02 19.04
CA THR A 145 1.05 12.16 19.25
C THR A 145 -0.36 11.88 18.72
N ASN A 146 -0.47 11.22 17.57
CA ASN A 146 -1.77 11.06 16.89
C ASN A 146 -2.43 9.71 17.17
N CYS A 147 -1.63 8.67 17.33
CA CYS A 147 -2.07 7.28 17.46
C CYS A 147 -1.75 6.68 18.84
N GLY A 148 -1.08 7.40 19.74
CA GLY A 148 -0.69 6.88 21.07
C GLY A 148 -1.85 6.46 21.97
N ARG A 149 -3.08 6.87 21.64
CA ARG A 149 -4.31 6.44 22.33
C ARG A 149 -5.08 5.36 21.58
N ALA A 150 -4.57 4.92 20.43
CA ALA A 150 -5.23 3.89 19.62
C ALA A 150 -5.10 2.52 20.31
N PRO A 151 -6.10 1.64 20.15
CA PRO A 151 -6.00 0.26 20.61
C PRO A 151 -4.74 -0.41 20.05
N PHE A 152 -4.07 -1.22 20.88
CA PHE A 152 -2.87 -1.99 20.53
C PHE A 152 -1.63 -1.16 20.14
N PHE A 153 -1.65 0.17 20.26
CA PHE A 153 -0.51 1.00 19.88
C PHE A 153 0.79 0.58 20.59
N ASP A 154 0.75 0.39 21.91
CA ASP A 154 1.92 0.00 22.71
C ASP A 154 2.49 -1.38 22.34
N HIS A 155 1.66 -2.26 21.76
CA HIS A 155 2.10 -3.57 21.30
C HIS A 155 2.75 -3.52 19.91
N LEU A 156 2.27 -2.62 19.04
CA LEU A 156 2.80 -2.47 17.68
C LEU A 156 4.03 -1.55 17.63
N LEU A 157 4.10 -0.57 18.52
CA LEU A 157 5.11 0.49 18.48
C LEU A 157 6.55 -0.04 18.47
N PRO A 158 6.95 -1.03 19.30
CA PRO A 158 8.35 -1.49 19.32
C PRO A 158 8.83 -2.02 17.96
N GLU A 159 7.96 -2.70 17.22
CA GLU A 159 8.29 -3.19 15.87
C GLU A 159 8.31 -2.07 14.83
N VAL A 160 7.40 -1.10 14.94
CA VAL A 160 7.38 0.09 14.08
C VAL A 160 8.60 0.98 14.34
N GLU A 161 9.05 1.07 15.58
CA GLU A 161 10.29 1.75 15.98
C GLU A 161 11.51 1.06 15.37
N ALA A 162 11.62 -0.26 15.49
CA ALA A 162 12.69 -1.02 14.84
C ALA A 162 12.70 -0.79 13.31
N TRP A 163 11.53 -0.89 12.67
CA TRP A 163 11.38 -0.60 11.24
C TRP A 163 11.82 0.82 10.88
N ALA A 164 11.45 1.82 11.70
CA ALA A 164 11.78 3.21 11.45
C ALA A 164 13.29 3.44 11.52
N HIS A 165 13.96 2.91 12.55
CA HIS A 165 15.40 3.03 12.70
C HIS A 165 16.19 2.28 11.62
N GLU A 166 15.69 1.14 11.15
CA GLU A 166 16.32 0.36 10.10
C GLU A 166 16.18 1.01 8.70
N HIS A 167 14.99 1.55 8.39
CA HIS A 167 14.66 1.93 7.01
C HIS A 167 14.59 3.44 6.75
N LEU A 168 14.33 4.28 7.77
CA LEU A 168 14.28 5.74 7.61
C LEU A 168 15.68 6.37 7.75
N VAL A 169 16.61 5.89 6.93
CA VAL A 169 18.02 6.31 6.92
C VAL A 169 18.28 7.21 5.70
N PRO A 170 18.99 8.35 5.85
CA PRO A 170 19.37 9.19 4.72
C PRO A 170 20.08 8.41 3.62
N GLY A 171 19.68 8.62 2.36
CA GLY A 171 20.23 7.91 1.21
C GLY A 171 19.73 6.47 1.01
N ALA A 172 18.98 5.90 1.95
CA ALA A 172 18.38 4.58 1.78
C ALA A 172 17.21 4.61 0.77
N PRO A 173 16.94 3.50 0.04
CA PRO A 173 15.86 3.46 -0.95
C PRO A 173 14.47 3.47 -0.31
N LEU A 174 13.57 4.32 -0.83
CA LEU A 174 12.16 4.34 -0.42
C LEU A 174 11.48 2.98 -0.68
N LEU A 175 11.83 2.32 -1.78
CA LEU A 175 11.23 1.06 -2.17
C LEU A 175 11.42 -0.03 -1.11
N GLU A 176 12.61 -0.13 -0.53
CA GLU A 176 12.91 -1.11 0.52
C GLU A 176 12.07 -0.85 1.77
N ALA A 177 11.98 0.41 2.21
CA ALA A 177 11.12 0.79 3.33
C ALA A 177 9.64 0.44 3.07
N SER A 178 9.13 0.72 1.88
CA SER A 178 7.76 0.37 1.48
C SER A 178 7.51 -1.14 1.53
N LEU A 179 8.41 -1.95 0.96
CA LEU A 179 8.27 -3.41 0.97
C LEU A 179 8.38 -3.97 2.39
N ALA A 180 9.31 -3.48 3.19
CA ALA A 180 9.44 -3.89 4.59
C ALA A 180 8.17 -3.57 5.40
N SER A 181 7.61 -2.37 5.23
CA SER A 181 6.39 -1.97 5.97
C SER A 181 5.17 -2.82 5.60
N THR A 182 5.03 -3.19 4.33
CA THR A 182 3.91 -4.03 3.86
C THR A 182 4.09 -5.48 4.25
N ARG A 183 5.33 -6.02 4.25
CA ARG A 183 5.62 -7.37 4.76
C ARG A 183 5.32 -7.48 6.25
N TRP A 184 5.77 -6.49 7.04
CA TRP A 184 5.46 -6.39 8.47
C TRP A 184 3.95 -6.38 8.71
N ALA A 185 3.21 -5.52 8.01
CA ALA A 185 1.76 -5.44 8.16
C ALA A 185 1.07 -6.75 7.72
N CYS A 186 1.52 -7.39 6.64
CA CYS A 186 1.00 -8.69 6.22
C CYS A 186 1.21 -9.78 7.29
N HIS A 187 2.39 -9.80 7.93
CA HIS A 187 2.67 -10.71 9.03
C HIS A 187 1.67 -10.54 10.18
N TRP A 188 1.45 -9.31 10.64
CA TRP A 188 0.47 -9.00 11.69
C TRP A 188 -0.98 -9.33 11.31
N LEU A 189 -1.34 -9.14 10.05
CA LEU A 189 -2.67 -9.48 9.52
C LEU A 189 -2.84 -10.98 9.25
N GLY A 190 -1.82 -11.82 9.48
CA GLY A 190 -1.87 -13.25 9.19
C GLY A 190 -2.03 -13.57 7.71
N MET A 191 -1.57 -12.68 6.83
CA MET A 191 -1.66 -12.83 5.37
C MET A 191 -0.30 -12.99 4.72
N THR A 192 -0.25 -13.70 3.59
CA THR A 192 0.97 -13.75 2.77
C THR A 192 1.15 -12.43 2.03
N HIS A 193 2.35 -11.88 2.05
CA HIS A 193 2.67 -10.68 1.28
C HIS A 193 2.60 -10.99 -0.22
N PRO A 194 1.92 -10.17 -1.04
CA PRO A 194 1.84 -10.40 -2.48
C PRO A 194 3.22 -10.33 -3.13
N PRO A 195 3.53 -11.17 -4.14
CA PRO A 195 4.82 -11.12 -4.81
C PRO A 195 5.07 -9.75 -5.45
N VAL A 196 6.35 -9.44 -5.66
CA VAL A 196 6.77 -8.23 -6.39
C VAL A 196 6.91 -8.56 -7.87
N THR A 197 6.61 -7.59 -8.73
CA THR A 197 6.77 -7.79 -10.18
C THR A 197 8.23 -8.07 -10.54
N GLN A 198 8.46 -9.08 -11.38
CA GLN A 198 9.79 -9.45 -11.87
C GLN A 198 10.18 -8.68 -13.14
N THR A 199 9.18 -8.28 -13.91
CA THR A 199 9.34 -7.62 -15.22
C THR A 199 8.67 -6.25 -15.24
N TYR A 200 9.16 -5.37 -16.11
CA TYR A 200 8.52 -4.10 -16.38
C TYR A 200 7.23 -4.36 -17.16
N HIS A 201 6.08 -3.98 -16.59
CA HIS A 201 4.81 -3.99 -17.32
C HIS A 201 4.57 -2.60 -17.90
N GLU A 202 4.82 -2.43 -19.20
CA GLU A 202 4.37 -1.26 -19.94
C GLU A 202 2.85 -1.30 -20.00
N HIS A 203 2.20 -0.34 -19.35
CA HIS A 203 0.75 -0.12 -19.43
C HIS A 203 0.46 1.08 -20.33
#